data_AF-U4PUT3-F1
#
_entry.id   AF-U4PUT3-F1
#
_cell.length_a   1.000
_cell.length_b   1.000
_cell.length_c   1.000
_cell.angle_alpha   90.00
_cell.angle_beta   90.00
_cell.angle_gamma   90.00
#
_symmetry.space_group_name_H-M   'P 1'
#
loop_
_entity.id
_entity.type
_entity.pdbx_description
1 polymer ?
#
loop_
_entity_poly.entity_id
_entity_poly.type
_entity_poly.pdbx_seq_one_letter_code
_entity_poly.pdbx_strand_id
1 'polypeptide(L)'
;METGAEGAIIERAVHVMRPAGEITATAKAAVNAAFAHVTLGGGVGLREAAAIDDYARHDVLAARRAEDEKDDWSAISVEDVNLHSASPAFFDAEAMRFHLPAYMIADLDGCYRHEFVPHLRGWSAPHFTGQVG
;
A
#
# COMPACT_ATOMS: atom_id res chain seq x y z
N MET A 1 28.45 47.08 -15.69
CA MET A 1 27.70 46.98 -14.42
C MET A 1 26.43 46.19 -14.72
N GLU A 2 26.49 44.87 -14.63
CA GLU A 2 25.31 44.00 -14.63
C GLU A 2 25.62 42.85 -13.68
N THR A 3 25.26 43.03 -12.41
CA THR A 3 25.28 41.97 -11.40
C THR A 3 24.11 42.25 -10.48
N GLY A 4 23.05 41.44 -10.53
CA GLY A 4 21.94 41.62 -9.59
C GLY A 4 20.65 40.84 -9.84
N ALA A 5 20.53 40.05 -10.90
CA ALA A 5 19.27 39.35 -11.20
C ALA A 5 19.34 37.82 -11.07
N GLU A 6 20.47 37.18 -11.40
CA GLU A 6 20.52 35.70 -11.47
C GLU A 6 20.65 35.01 -10.10
N GLY A 7 21.27 35.66 -9.11
CA GLY A 7 21.45 35.07 -7.77
C GLY A 7 20.16 35.02 -6.93
N ALA A 8 19.19 35.90 -7.20
CA ALA A 8 17.99 36.04 -6.38
C ALA A 8 16.89 35.00 -6.70
N ILE A 9 16.96 34.34 -7.86
CA ILE A 9 15.93 33.38 -8.28
C ILE A 9 16.20 31.98 -7.71
N ILE A 10 17.47 31.60 -7.53
CA ILE A 10 17.84 30.26 -7.06
C ILE A 10 17.50 30.10 -5.56
N GLU A 11 17.68 31.13 -4.73
CA GLU A 11 17.37 31.04 -3.29
C GLU A 11 15.87 30.98 -2.98
N ARG A 12 15.01 31.55 -3.84
CA ARG A 12 13.55 31.57 -3.64
C ARG A 12 12.85 30.25 -4.01
N ALA A 13 13.50 29.38 -4.76
CA ALA A 13 12.98 28.05 -5.10
C ALA A 13 13.07 27.05 -3.93
N VAL A 14 13.93 27.32 -2.95
CA VAL A 14 14.13 26.46 -1.77
C VAL A 14 12.90 26.50 -0.83
N HIS A 15 12.01 27.49 -1.00
CA HIS A 15 10.87 27.70 -0.09
C HIS A 15 9.51 27.19 -0.62
N VAL A 16 9.46 26.51 -1.77
CA VAL A 16 8.18 26.04 -2.37
C VAL A 16 8.03 24.52 -2.34
N MET A 17 9.11 23.78 -2.10
CA MET A 17 9.05 22.33 -1.89
C MET A 17 9.51 22.05 -0.46
N ARG A 18 8.58 21.69 0.42
CA ARG A 18 8.97 20.95 1.62
C ARG A 18 9.84 19.77 1.12
N PRO A 19 11.08 19.59 1.60
CA PRO A 19 11.97 18.59 1.03
C PRO A 19 11.24 17.24 1.03
N ALA A 20 11.35 16.48 -0.06
CA ALA A 20 10.52 15.29 -0.28
C ALA A 20 10.51 14.34 0.94
N GLY A 21 11.64 14.23 1.65
CA GLY A 21 11.74 13.48 2.91
C GLY A 21 10.81 13.97 4.04
N GLU A 22 10.63 15.28 4.20
CA GLU A 22 9.67 15.84 5.17
C GLU A 22 8.21 15.59 4.74
N ILE A 23 7.93 15.55 3.43
CA ILE A 23 6.60 15.18 2.92
C ILE A 23 6.30 13.71 3.23
N THR A 24 7.22 12.82 2.88
CA THR A 24 7.11 11.39 3.15
C THR A 24 6.97 11.12 4.65
N ALA A 25 7.82 11.72 5.49
CA ALA A 25 7.74 11.54 6.94
C ALA A 25 6.39 11.99 7.52
N THR A 26 5.86 13.12 7.03
CA THR A 26 4.52 13.59 7.45
C THR A 26 3.42 12.64 7.01
N ALA A 27 3.47 12.14 5.77
CA ALA A 27 2.49 11.18 5.27
C ALA A 27 2.52 9.88 6.08
N LYS A 28 3.72 9.35 6.36
CA LYS A 28 3.89 8.16 7.21
C LYS A 28 3.35 8.38 8.62
N ALA A 29 3.60 9.53 9.23
CA ALA A 29 3.06 9.86 10.56
C ALA A 29 1.52 9.92 10.54
N ALA A 30 0.93 10.49 9.49
CA ALA A 30 -0.53 10.52 9.33
C ALA A 30 -1.13 9.12 9.16
N VAL A 31 -0.48 8.23 8.37
CA VAL A 31 -0.88 6.83 8.25
C VAL A 31 -0.81 6.13 9.60
N ASN A 32 0.32 6.22 10.30
CA ASN A 32 0.47 5.59 11.63
C ASN A 32 -0.62 6.07 12.60
N ALA A 33 -0.90 7.37 12.65
CA ALA A 33 -1.93 7.92 13.55
C ALA A 33 -3.35 7.49 13.16
N ALA A 34 -3.68 7.48 11.86
CA ALA A 34 -5.02 7.13 11.38
C ALA A 34 -5.36 5.65 11.58
N PHE A 35 -4.35 4.77 11.59
CA PHE A 35 -4.52 3.32 11.66
C PHE A 35 -4.01 2.68 12.97
N ALA A 36 -3.55 3.46 13.95
CA ALA A 36 -2.84 2.99 15.17
C ALA A 36 -3.52 1.85 15.96
N HIS A 37 -4.84 1.70 15.86
CA HIS A 37 -5.62 0.72 16.62
C HIS A 37 -6.55 -0.12 15.73
N VAL A 38 -6.25 -0.17 14.43
CA VAL A 38 -7.00 -1.02 13.50
C VAL A 38 -6.53 -2.46 13.67
N THR A 39 -7.45 -3.34 14.01
CA THR A 39 -7.29 -4.79 14.03
C THR A 39 -8.00 -5.42 12.83
N LEU A 40 -7.60 -6.62 12.42
CA LEU A 40 -8.19 -7.33 11.28
C LEU A 40 -9.66 -7.71 11.52
N GLY A 41 -10.00 -8.06 12.76
CA GLY A 41 -11.37 -8.47 13.11
C GLY A 41 -11.79 -9.75 12.36
N GLY A 42 -12.92 -9.66 11.64
CA GLY A 42 -13.44 -10.74 10.81
C GLY A 42 -12.80 -10.82 9.43
N GLY A 43 -12.05 -9.79 9.02
CA GLY A 43 -11.50 -9.65 7.67
C GLY A 43 -10.61 -10.80 7.22
N VAL A 44 -10.53 -10.98 5.90
CA VAL A 44 -9.57 -11.89 5.23
C VAL A 44 -8.11 -11.49 5.53
N GLY A 45 -7.30 -12.43 6.02
CA GLY A 45 -5.87 -12.20 6.27
C GLY A 45 -4.99 -12.21 5.02
N LEU A 46 -3.74 -11.77 5.12
CA LEU A 46 -2.81 -11.65 3.99
C LEU A 46 -2.51 -13.00 3.32
N ARG A 47 -2.22 -14.02 4.12
CA ARG A 47 -1.91 -15.39 3.69
C ARG A 47 -3.19 -16.14 3.33
N GLU A 48 -4.28 -15.89 4.05
CA GLU A 48 -5.60 -16.38 3.68
C GLU A 48 -6.00 -15.92 2.27
N ALA A 49 -5.84 -14.63 1.95
CA ALA A 49 -6.09 -14.07 0.62
C ALA A 49 -5.26 -14.73 -0.48
N ALA A 50 -3.96 -14.97 -0.22
CA ALA A 50 -3.11 -15.68 -1.17
C ALA A 50 -3.57 -17.12 -1.40
N ALA A 51 -4.04 -17.80 -0.35
CA ALA A 51 -4.58 -19.15 -0.48
C ALA A 51 -5.95 -19.18 -1.18
N ILE A 52 -6.75 -18.11 -1.09
CA ILE A 52 -7.97 -17.94 -1.88
C ILE A 52 -7.61 -17.85 -3.38
N ASP A 53 -6.60 -17.06 -3.74
CA ASP A 53 -6.09 -16.95 -5.11
C ASP A 53 -5.62 -18.30 -5.67
N ASP A 54 -4.95 -19.11 -4.85
CA ASP A 54 -4.51 -20.47 -5.18
C ASP A 54 -5.65 -21.51 -5.24
N TYR A 55 -6.91 -21.09 -5.05
CA TYR A 55 -8.09 -21.97 -4.95
C TYR A 55 -7.91 -23.08 -3.89
N ALA A 56 -7.26 -22.75 -2.78
CA ALA A 56 -6.98 -23.69 -1.73
C ALA A 56 -8.28 -24.22 -1.07
N ARG A 57 -8.19 -25.44 -0.55
CA ARG A 57 -9.30 -26.08 0.18
C ARG A 57 -9.50 -25.44 1.56
N HIS A 58 -10.69 -25.63 2.13
CA HIS A 58 -11.07 -25.05 3.42
C HIS A 58 -10.12 -25.34 4.59
N ASP A 59 -9.50 -26.52 4.64
CA ASP A 59 -8.51 -26.89 5.66
C ASP A 59 -7.26 -26.01 5.58
N VAL A 60 -6.78 -25.77 4.35
CA VAL A 60 -5.64 -24.89 4.08
C VAL A 60 -5.98 -23.44 4.37
N LEU A 61 -7.17 -22.96 3.98
CA LEU A 61 -7.62 -21.60 4.27
C LEU A 61 -7.65 -21.33 5.78
N ALA A 62 -8.21 -22.26 6.57
CA ALA A 62 -8.25 -22.14 8.02
C ALA A 62 -6.84 -22.12 8.65
N ALA A 63 -5.92 -22.93 8.11
CA ALA A 63 -4.52 -22.92 8.56
C ALA A 63 -3.83 -21.59 8.26
N ARG A 64 -3.98 -21.06 7.04
CA ARG A 64 -3.40 -19.75 6.65
C ARG A 64 -3.97 -18.60 7.46
N ARG A 65 -5.29 -18.58 7.67
CA ARG A 65 -5.94 -17.63 8.55
C ARG A 65 -5.40 -17.69 9.97
N ALA A 66 -5.07 -18.88 10.48
CA ALA A 66 -4.48 -19.02 11.82
C ALA A 66 -3.09 -18.39 11.91
N GLU A 67 -2.30 -18.45 10.82
CA GLU A 67 -0.94 -17.87 10.69
C GLU A 67 -0.93 -16.35 10.45
N ASP A 68 -2.05 -15.77 10.02
CA ASP A 68 -2.13 -14.33 9.74
C ASP A 68 -2.03 -13.47 10.99
N GLU A 69 -1.36 -12.32 10.85
CA GLU A 69 -1.36 -11.23 11.84
C GLU A 69 -2.77 -10.60 11.89
N LYS A 70 -3.26 -10.30 13.10
CA LYS A 70 -4.66 -9.88 13.33
C LYS A 70 -4.79 -8.62 14.17
N ASP A 71 -3.76 -8.27 14.92
CA ASP A 71 -3.83 -7.27 15.97
C ASP A 71 -2.99 -6.05 15.62
N ASP A 72 -1.84 -6.23 14.97
CA ASP A 72 -0.91 -5.14 14.64
C ASP A 72 -0.51 -5.17 13.15
N TRP A 73 -1.15 -4.33 12.35
CA TRP A 73 -0.81 -4.19 10.92
C TRP A 73 0.64 -3.76 10.70
N SER A 74 1.28 -3.09 11.67
CA SER A 74 2.67 -2.62 11.54
C SER A 74 3.69 -3.75 11.71
N ALA A 75 3.27 -4.90 12.24
CA ALA A 75 4.07 -6.11 12.31
C ALA A 75 4.17 -6.84 10.96
N ILE A 76 3.33 -6.49 9.97
CA ILE A 76 3.38 -7.06 8.63
C ILE A 76 4.64 -6.54 7.91
N SER A 77 5.54 -7.47 7.55
CA SER A 77 6.81 -7.10 6.94
C SER A 77 6.64 -6.63 5.49
N VAL A 78 7.56 -5.77 5.03
CA VAL A 78 7.63 -5.38 3.61
C VAL A 78 7.87 -6.59 2.71
N GLU A 79 8.54 -7.63 3.20
CA GLU A 79 8.73 -8.89 2.48
C GLU A 79 7.40 -9.60 2.25
N ASP A 80 6.58 -9.76 3.30
CA ASP A 80 5.26 -10.37 3.21
C ASP A 80 4.33 -9.57 2.28
N VAL A 81 4.31 -8.23 2.40
CA VAL A 81 3.52 -7.34 1.52
C VAL A 81 3.90 -7.52 0.04
N ASN A 82 5.18 -7.68 -0.26
CA ASN A 82 5.66 -7.89 -1.62
C ASN A 82 5.45 -9.32 -2.13
N LEU A 83 5.55 -10.32 -1.24
CA LEU A 83 5.31 -11.73 -1.53
C LEU A 83 3.85 -11.98 -1.88
N HIS A 84 2.95 -11.28 -1.19
CA HIS A 84 1.50 -11.41 -1.30
C HIS A 84 0.87 -10.20 -2.01
N SER A 85 1.49 -9.73 -3.09
CA SER A 85 1.06 -8.50 -3.78
C SER A 85 -0.29 -8.60 -4.52
N ALA A 86 -0.77 -9.81 -4.78
CA ALA A 86 -2.09 -10.08 -5.36
C ALA A 86 -3.23 -10.13 -4.32
N SER A 87 -2.90 -10.32 -3.03
CA SER A 87 -3.88 -10.42 -1.95
C SER A 87 -4.89 -9.26 -1.85
N PRO A 88 -4.56 -7.99 -2.19
CA PRO A 88 -5.52 -6.90 -2.15
C PRO A 88 -6.78 -7.10 -3.00
N ALA A 89 -6.73 -7.95 -4.05
CA ALA A 89 -7.90 -8.28 -4.85
C ALA A 89 -8.95 -9.14 -4.11
N PHE A 90 -8.56 -9.79 -3.01
CA PHE A 90 -9.37 -10.73 -2.24
C PHE A 90 -9.75 -10.20 -0.85
N PHE A 91 -9.33 -8.97 -0.53
CA PHE A 91 -9.69 -8.34 0.72
C PHE A 91 -11.13 -7.85 0.72
N ASP A 92 -11.85 -8.17 1.79
CA ASP A 92 -13.08 -7.47 2.16
C ASP A 92 -12.77 -6.08 2.76
N ALA A 93 -13.80 -5.36 3.20
CA ALA A 93 -13.64 -4.01 3.74
C ALA A 93 -12.83 -3.96 5.06
N GLU A 94 -12.95 -4.97 5.92
CA GLU A 94 -12.18 -5.03 7.18
C GLU A 94 -10.72 -5.35 6.88
N ALA A 95 -10.48 -6.33 6.00
CA ALA A 95 -9.17 -6.70 5.51
C ALA A 95 -8.46 -5.51 4.84
N MET A 96 -9.14 -4.78 3.96
CA MET A 96 -8.56 -3.61 3.32
C MET A 96 -8.19 -2.56 4.36
N ARG A 97 -9.07 -2.28 5.32
CA ARG A 97 -8.79 -1.30 6.39
C ARG A 97 -7.56 -1.69 7.22
N PHE A 98 -7.37 -2.97 7.51
CA PHE A 98 -6.24 -3.47 8.29
C PHE A 98 -4.92 -3.48 7.51
N HIS A 99 -4.91 -4.00 6.28
CA HIS A 99 -3.67 -4.20 5.52
C HIS A 99 -3.20 -2.95 4.79
N LEU A 100 -4.11 -2.07 4.36
CA LEU A 100 -3.81 -0.84 3.63
C LEU A 100 -2.63 -0.02 4.19
N PRO A 101 -2.54 0.28 5.50
CA PRO A 101 -1.43 1.06 6.04
C PRO A 101 -0.06 0.41 5.78
N ALA A 102 0.06 -0.92 5.82
CA ALA A 102 1.33 -1.60 5.52
C ALA A 102 1.78 -1.38 4.06
N TYR A 103 0.86 -1.48 3.09
CA TYR A 103 1.14 -1.16 1.69
C TYR A 103 1.50 0.31 1.49
N MET A 104 0.77 1.23 2.13
CA MET A 104 1.06 2.67 2.04
C MET A 104 2.44 3.03 2.59
N ILE A 105 2.84 2.45 3.72
CA ILE A 105 4.17 2.65 4.29
C ILE A 105 5.26 2.08 3.37
N ALA A 106 5.06 0.87 2.84
CA ALA A 106 6.00 0.25 1.92
C ALA A 106 6.18 1.08 0.62
N ASP A 107 5.10 1.64 0.07
CA ASP A 107 5.11 2.51 -1.10
C ASP A 107 5.82 3.85 -0.80
N LEU A 108 5.49 4.47 0.32
CA LEU A 108 6.14 5.72 0.78
C LEU A 108 7.64 5.56 1.04
N ASP A 109 8.07 4.38 1.48
CA ASP A 109 9.48 4.02 1.68
C ASP A 109 10.19 3.59 0.39
N GLY A 110 9.47 3.55 -0.75
CA GLY A 110 10.02 3.09 -2.03
C GLY A 110 10.40 1.61 -2.03
N CYS A 111 9.85 0.83 -1.10
CA CYS A 111 10.17 -0.59 -0.89
C CYS A 111 9.08 -1.54 -1.40
N TYR A 112 7.91 -1.01 -1.80
CA TYR A 112 6.89 -1.79 -2.49
C TYR A 112 7.23 -1.91 -3.99
N ARG A 113 7.28 -3.15 -4.50
CA ARG A 113 7.78 -3.46 -5.85
C ARG A 113 6.68 -3.55 -6.91
N HIS A 114 5.42 -3.30 -6.53
CA HIS A 114 4.26 -3.45 -7.40
C HIS A 114 3.42 -2.17 -7.41
N GLU A 115 2.51 -2.02 -8.37
CA GLU A 115 1.59 -0.88 -8.36
C GLU A 115 0.43 -1.16 -7.39
N PHE A 116 0.28 -0.32 -6.35
CA PHE A 116 -0.83 -0.46 -5.41
C PHE A 116 -2.10 0.27 -5.88
N VAL A 117 -1.94 1.35 -6.66
CA VAL A 117 -3.02 2.26 -7.11
C VAL A 117 -4.22 1.55 -7.78
N PRO A 118 -4.05 0.49 -8.60
CA PRO A 118 -5.20 -0.19 -9.22
C PRO A 118 -6.22 -0.73 -8.21
N HIS A 119 -5.78 -1.15 -7.03
CA HIS A 119 -6.65 -1.71 -5.99
C HIS A 119 -7.44 -0.62 -5.24
N LEU A 120 -6.94 0.62 -5.22
CA LEU A 120 -7.62 1.76 -4.58
C LEU A 120 -8.73 2.36 -5.44
N ARG A 121 -8.69 2.16 -6.76
CA ARG A 121 -9.63 2.76 -7.70
C ARG A 121 -10.82 1.86 -8.04
N GLY A 122 -10.83 0.63 -7.51
CA GLY A 122 -11.67 -0.44 -8.04
C GLY A 122 -11.12 -0.86 -9.41
N TRP A 123 -10.74 -2.12 -9.55
CA TRP A 123 -10.26 -2.64 -10.82
C TRP A 123 -11.30 -2.36 -11.93
N SER A 124 -10.93 -1.54 -12.92
CA SER A 124 -11.56 -1.56 -14.25
C SER A 124 -10.57 -2.21 -15.19
N ALA A 125 -10.90 -3.41 -15.69
CA ALA A 125 -10.06 -4.08 -16.66
C ALA A 125 -9.96 -3.18 -17.90
N PRO A 126 -8.79 -3.04 -18.54
CA PRO A 126 -8.76 -2.48 -19.88
C PRO A 126 -9.65 -3.35 -20.76
N HIS A 127 -10.69 -2.76 -21.34
CA HIS A 127 -11.51 -3.43 -22.33
C HIS A 127 -10.59 -3.92 -23.45
N PHE A 128 -10.34 -5.23 -23.49
CA PHE A 128 -9.68 -5.86 -24.61
C PHE A 128 -10.69 -5.89 -25.76
N THR A 129 -10.78 -4.80 -26.53
CA THR A 129 -11.50 -4.81 -27.80
C THR A 129 -10.68 -5.60 -28.81
N GLY A 130 -10.73 -6.93 -28.68
CA GLY A 130 -10.35 -7.84 -29.75
C GLY A 130 -11.33 -7.65 -30.89
N GLN A 131 -10.93 -6.87 -31.88
CA GLN A 131 -11.60 -6.82 -33.17
C GLN A 131 -11.21 -8.11 -33.90
N VAL A 132 -12.12 -9.09 -33.90
CA VAL A 132 -12.03 -10.25 -34.80
C VAL A 132 -12.21 -9.74 -36.23
N GLY A 133 -11.18 -9.96 -37.05
CA GLY A 133 -11.19 -9.80 -38.50
C GLY A 133 -10.93 -11.13 -39.17
#